data_AF-X1DJ32-F1
#
_entry.id   AF-X1DJ32-F1
#
_cell.length_a   1.000
_cell.length_b   1.000
_cell.length_c   1.000
_cell.angle_alpha   90.00
_cell.angle_beta   90.00
_cell.angle_gamma   90.00
#
_symmetry.space_group_name_H-M   'P 1'
#
loop_
_entity.id
_entity.type
_entity.pdbx_description
1 polymer ?
#
loop_
_entity_poly.entity_id
_entity_poly.type
_entity_poly.pdbx_seq_one_letter_code
_entity_poly.pdbx_strand_id
1 'polypeptide(L)'
;RIIRRGSIEKIRRAWNEEEKEYLLKIISFYNQFLLQKKEKNKIFIVNTENLTAEEVLKEVAEIITEISGYYFKKMVKPSATQLSIEGFIK
;
A
#
# COMPACT_ATOMS: atom_id res chain seq x y z
N ARG A 1 4.50 -3.60 -4.62
CA ARG A 1 5.61 -4.58 -4.76
C ARG A 1 5.78 -5.33 -3.45
N ILE A 2 5.70 -6.67 -3.43
CA ILE A 2 6.00 -7.46 -2.23
C ILE A 2 7.48 -7.84 -2.28
N ILE A 3 8.28 -7.36 -1.32
CA ILE A 3 9.71 -7.66 -1.24
C ILE A 3 9.91 -9.06 -0.63
N ARG A 4 10.80 -9.84 -1.24
CA ARG A 4 11.13 -11.22 -0.86
C ARG A 4 11.83 -11.23 0.52
N ARG A 5 11.25 -11.92 1.50
CA ARG A 5 11.91 -12.33 2.74
C ARG A 5 11.64 -13.83 2.94
N GLY A 6 12.68 -14.57 3.34
CA GLY A 6 12.67 -16.04 3.46
C GLY A 6 11.56 -16.62 4.35
N SER A 7 11.38 -17.94 4.22
CA SER A 7 10.34 -18.86 4.75
C SER A 7 8.87 -18.53 4.42
N ILE A 8 8.50 -17.26 4.43
CA ILE A 8 7.25 -16.70 3.89
C ILE A 8 7.22 -16.72 2.35
N GLU A 9 8.38 -16.95 1.76
CA GLU A 9 8.65 -16.92 0.33
C GLU A 9 7.92 -18.00 -0.47
N LYS A 10 7.67 -19.18 0.12
CA LYS A 10 7.02 -20.32 -0.56
C LYS A 10 5.52 -20.09 -0.74
N ILE A 11 4.85 -19.66 0.33
CA ILE A 11 3.41 -19.32 0.32
C ILE A 11 3.18 -18.11 -0.59
N ARG A 12 4.03 -17.07 -0.49
CA ARG A 12 3.88 -15.87 -1.31
C ARG A 12 4.26 -16.06 -2.78
N ARG A 13 5.11 -17.04 -3.12
CA ARG A 13 5.36 -17.42 -4.52
C ARG A 13 4.11 -18.01 -5.14
N ALA A 14 3.46 -18.96 -4.46
CA ALA A 14 2.18 -19.52 -4.90
C ALA A 14 1.14 -18.41 -5.13
N TRP A 15 1.04 -17.44 -4.22
CA TRP A 15 0.11 -16.32 -4.37
C TRP A 15 0.45 -15.37 -5.53
N ASN A 16 1.73 -15.08 -5.76
CA ASN A 16 2.17 -14.14 -6.81
C ASN A 16 2.27 -14.78 -8.21
N GLU A 17 2.50 -16.09 -8.31
CA GLU A 17 2.75 -16.78 -9.58
C GLU A 17 1.54 -17.61 -10.04
N GLU A 18 0.84 -18.32 -9.15
CA GLU A 18 -0.30 -19.18 -9.51
C GLU A 18 -1.66 -18.52 -9.28
N GLU A 19 -1.76 -17.61 -8.31
CA GLU A 19 -3.05 -17.02 -7.90
C GLU A 19 -3.22 -15.54 -8.26
N LYS A 20 -2.37 -14.97 -9.13
CA LYS A 20 -2.48 -13.55 -9.54
C LYS A 20 -3.89 -13.21 -10.03
N GLU A 21 -4.49 -14.05 -10.85
CA GLU A 21 -5.85 -13.86 -11.34
C GLU A 21 -6.89 -13.92 -10.21
N TYR A 22 -6.69 -14.79 -9.23
CA TYR A 22 -7.53 -14.87 -8.05
C TYR A 22 -7.43 -13.61 -7.18
N LEU A 23 -6.21 -13.08 -6.98
CA LEU A 23 -6.00 -11.82 -6.29
C LEU A 23 -6.63 -10.64 -7.03
N LEU A 24 -6.55 -10.61 -8.37
CA LEU A 24 -7.23 -9.61 -9.19
C LEU A 24 -8.76 -9.73 -9.07
N LYS A 25 -9.31 -10.95 -9.00
CA LYS A 25 -10.74 -11.17 -8.75
C LYS A 25 -11.16 -10.65 -7.37
N ILE A 26 -10.36 -10.87 -6.34
CA ILE A 26 -10.62 -10.33 -5.00
C ILE A 26 -10.64 -8.79 -5.04
N ILE A 27 -9.64 -8.16 -5.66
CA ILE A 27 -9.57 -6.70 -5.81
C ILE A 27 -10.79 -6.19 -6.58
N SER A 28 -11.17 -6.85 -7.67
CA SER A 28 -12.35 -6.52 -8.46
C SER A 28 -13.64 -6.59 -7.63
N PHE A 29 -13.79 -7.61 -6.78
CA PHE A 29 -14.94 -7.74 -5.88
C PHE A 29 -15.01 -6.58 -4.87
N TYR A 30 -13.89 -6.24 -4.21
CA TYR A 30 -13.84 -5.10 -3.31
C TYR A 30 -14.15 -3.79 -4.03
N ASN A 31 -13.57 -3.56 -5.21
CA ASN A 31 -13.85 -2.38 -6.01
C ASN A 31 -15.33 -2.30 -6.37
N GLN A 32 -15.95 -3.41 -6.79
CA GLN A 32 -17.37 -3.45 -7.07
C GLN A 32 -18.21 -3.10 -5.84
N PHE A 33 -17.93 -3.73 -4.69
CA PHE A 33 -18.68 -3.50 -3.45
C PHE A 33 -18.54 -2.06 -2.94
N LEU A 34 -17.31 -1.53 -2.94
CA LEU A 34 -16.98 -0.21 -2.42
C LEU A 34 -17.45 0.91 -3.36
N LEU A 35 -17.41 0.70 -4.68
CA LEU A 35 -17.77 1.72 -5.68
C LEU A 35 -19.26 1.72 -6.05
N GLN A 36 -19.99 0.61 -5.86
CA GLN A 36 -21.42 0.52 -6.17
C GLN A 36 -22.32 1.13 -5.08
N LYS A 37 -21.87 1.22 -3.82
CA LYS A 37 -22.67 1.84 -2.75
C LYS A 37 -22.55 3.37 -2.76
N LYS A 38 -23.57 4.04 -2.20
CA LYS A 38 -23.66 5.51 -1.95
C LYS A 38 -22.52 6.09 -1.08
N GLU A 39 -21.47 5.31 -0.78
CA GLU A 39 -20.32 5.71 0.03
C GLU A 39 -19.15 6.24 -0.81
N LYS A 40 -19.35 6.53 -2.11
CA LYS A 40 -18.34 7.20 -2.95
C LYS A 40 -17.71 8.43 -2.29
N ASN A 41 -18.48 9.16 -1.48
CA ASN A 41 -18.00 10.37 -0.81
C ASN A 41 -17.21 10.08 0.49
N LYS A 42 -17.08 8.83 0.91
CA LYS A 42 -16.36 8.41 2.13
C LYS A 42 -15.10 7.57 1.82
N ILE A 43 -14.89 7.21 0.56
CA ILE A 43 -13.83 6.29 0.15
C ILE A 43 -12.85 7.05 -0.75
N PHE A 44 -11.60 7.10 -0.31
CA PHE A 44 -10.49 7.65 -1.08
C PHE A 44 -9.69 6.49 -1.66
N ILE A 45 -9.40 6.54 -2.96
CA ILE A 45 -8.64 5.51 -3.67
C ILE A 45 -7.34 6.13 -4.15
N VAL A 46 -6.23 5.56 -3.70
CA VAL A 46 -4.87 5.97 -4.07
C VAL A 46 -4.31 4.96 -5.07
N ASN A 47 -3.92 5.44 -6.27
CA ASN A 47 -3.28 4.58 -7.27
C ASN A 47 -1.77 4.53 -7.01
N THR A 48 -1.26 3.35 -6.64
CA THR A 48 0.14 3.17 -6.23
C THR A 48 1.06 2.62 -7.32
N GLU A 49 0.58 2.39 -8.55
CA GLU A 49 1.34 1.68 -9.59
C GLU A 49 2.67 2.35 -9.95
N ASN A 50 2.70 3.69 -9.95
CA ASN A 50 3.86 4.50 -10.35
C ASN A 50 4.39 5.41 -9.23
N LEU A 51 3.96 5.18 -7.99
CA LEU A 51 4.36 6.01 -6.85
C LEU A 51 5.43 5.31 -6.02
N THR A 52 6.42 6.08 -5.58
CA THR A 52 7.32 5.69 -4.51
C THR A 52 6.59 5.67 -3.17
N ALA A 53 7.16 5.00 -2.18
CA ALA A 53 6.59 4.97 -0.83
C ALA A 53 6.43 6.38 -0.23
N GLU A 54 7.38 7.29 -0.49
CA GLU A 54 7.33 8.67 -0.01
C GLU A 54 6.19 9.46 -0.67
N GLU A 55 5.97 9.27 -1.97
CA GLU A 55 4.89 9.91 -2.71
C GLU A 55 3.51 9.41 -2.24
N VAL A 56 3.36 8.10 -2.00
CA VAL A 56 2.12 7.54 -1.42
C VAL A 56 1.86 8.12 -0.04
N LEU A 57 2.89 8.23 0.81
CA LEU A 57 2.75 8.81 2.15
C LEU A 57 2.33 10.29 2.08
N LYS A 58 2.87 11.03 1.11
CA LYS A 58 2.50 12.42 0.87
C LYS A 58 1.02 12.54 0.46
N GLU A 59 0.58 11.72 -0.49
CA GLU A 59 -0.82 11.73 -0.97
C GLU A 59 -1.81 11.40 0.16
N VAL A 60 -1.50 10.39 0.98
CA VAL A 60 -2.32 10.05 2.15
C VAL A 60 -2.33 11.17 3.19
N ALA A 61 -1.19 11.82 3.42
CA ALA A 61 -1.12 12.95 4.34
C ALA A 61 -1.93 14.15 3.85
N GLU A 62 -1.95 14.42 2.55
CA GLU A 62 -2.77 15.47 1.92
C GLU A 62 -4.26 15.18 2.12
N ILE A 63 -4.71 13.94 1.87
CA ILE A 63 -6.09 13.50 2.09
C ILE A 63 -6.50 13.71 3.56
N ILE A 64 -5.67 13.28 4.50
CA ILE A 64 -5.96 13.46 5.94
C ILE A 64 -6.03 14.95 6.29
N THR A 65 -5.11 15.75 5.77
CA THR A 65 -5.07 17.20 6.01
C THR A 65 -6.34 17.87 5.49
N GLU A 66 -6.81 17.50 4.29
CA GLU A 66 -8.04 18.04 3.70
C GLU A 66 -9.28 17.68 4.53
N ILE A 67 -9.37 16.44 5.00
CA ILE A 67 -10.53 15.96 5.75
C ILE A 67 -10.58 16.55 7.16
N SER A 68 -9.43 16.62 7.85
CA SER A 68 -9.41 16.90 9.29
C SER A 68 -8.80 18.26 9.65
N GLY A 69 -8.26 19.01 8.70
CA GLY A 69 -7.48 20.24 8.96
C GLY A 69 -6.20 19.99 9.77
N TYR A 70 -5.79 18.72 9.93
CA TYR A 70 -4.62 18.35 10.71
C TYR A 70 -3.36 18.51 9.86
N TYR A 71 -2.46 19.37 10.31
CA TYR A 71 -1.16 19.54 9.65
C TYR A 71 -0.10 18.70 10.35
N PHE A 72 0.50 17.77 9.60
CA PHE A 72 1.61 16.95 10.07
C PHE A 72 2.86 17.84 10.29
N LYS A 73 3.10 18.29 11.54
CA LYS A 73 4.24 19.13 11.93
C LYS A 73 5.63 18.51 11.66
N LYS A 74 5.69 17.19 11.50
CA LYS A 74 6.87 16.43 11.13
C LYS A 74 6.39 15.24 10.31
N MET A 75 6.77 15.16 9.04
CA MET A 75 6.82 13.87 8.37
C MET A 75 7.75 13.00 9.21
N VAL A 76 7.21 11.96 9.84
CA VAL A 76 8.02 11.00 10.59
C VAL A 76 8.99 10.43 9.57
N LYS A 77 10.25 10.87 9.64
CA LYS A 77 11.31 10.26 8.82
C LYS A 77 11.22 8.76 9.09
N PRO A 78 11.15 7.91 8.05
CA PRO A 78 11.14 6.47 8.26
C PRO A 78 12.29 6.12 9.20
N SER A 79 12.00 5.29 10.20
CA SER A 79 12.93 4.98 11.27
C SER A 79 14.27 4.53 10.67
N ALA A 80 15.36 5.21 11.00
CA ALA A 80 16.71 4.86 10.53
C ALA A 80 17.16 3.46 10.99
N THR A 81 16.44 2.84 11.94
CA THR A 81 16.66 1.45 12.35
C THR A 81 16.08 0.42 11.38
N GLN A 82 15.37 0.83 10.33
CA GLN A 82 14.99 -0.08 9.25
C GLN A 82 16.25 -0.39 8.42
N LEU A 83 16.92 -1.51 8.75
CA LEU A 83 18.11 -1.98 8.03
C LEU A 83 17.84 -2.03 6.53
N SER A 84 18.73 -1.39 5.76
CA SER A 84 18.73 -1.55 4.32
C SER A 84 19.02 -3.01 3.96
N ILE A 85 18.49 -3.47 2.83
CA ILE A 85 18.67 -4.86 2.39
C ILE A 85 20.17 -5.17 2.21
N GLU A 86 20.99 -4.18 1.85
CA GLU A 86 22.45 -4.36 1.75
C GLU A 86 23.10 -4.73 3.09
N GLY A 87 22.57 -4.23 4.21
CA GLY A 87 23.06 -4.59 5.55
C GLY A 87 22.66 -6.01 5.99
N PHE A 88 21.71 -6.64 5.31
CA PHE A 88 21.21 -7.98 5.62
C PHE A 88 21.87 -9.10 4.79
N ILE A 89 22.51 -8.77 3.66
CA ILE A 89 23.11 -9.74 2.72
C ILE A 89 24.59 -10.07 3.08
N LYS A 90 25.16 -9.45 4.11
CA LYS A 90 26.45 -9.85 4.69
C LYS A 90 26.28 -11.01 5.67
#